data_AF-A0ABD7V3G9-F1
#
_entry.id   AF-A0ABD7V3G9-F1
#
_cell.length_a   1.000
_cell.length_b   1.000
_cell.length_c   1.000
_cell.angle_alpha   90.00
_cell.angle_beta   90.00
_cell.angle_gamma   90.00
#
_symmetry.space_group_name_H-M   'P 1'
#
loop_
_entity.id
_entity.type
_entity.pdbx_description
1 polymer ?
#
loop_
_entity_poly.entity_id
_entity_poly.type
_entity_poly.pdbx_seq_one_letter_code
_entity_poly.pdbx_strand_id
1 'polypeptide(L)' 'MATALVLVVRVVATIALVLLVLGWAAAAVRDSIVNDYFWPVIGAGAGLLVSTYVYSLLRVRYPRRNGWIP' A
#
# COMPACT_ATOMS: atom_id res chain seq x y z
N MET A 1 3.72 16.99 8.15
CA MET A 1 2.59 16.18 8.68
C MET A 1 2.07 15.20 7.64
N ALA A 2 1.55 15.65 6.48
CA ALA A 2 0.91 14.77 5.51
C ALA A 2 1.83 13.69 4.87
N THR A 3 3.10 14.00 4.59
CA THR A 3 4.07 12.99 4.10
C THR A 3 4.36 11.88 5.10
N ALA A 4 4.42 12.20 6.40
CA ALA A 4 4.62 11.21 7.46
C ALA A 4 3.40 10.30 7.61
N LEU A 5 2.19 10.85 7.52
CA LEU A 5 0.95 10.07 7.53
C LEU A 5 0.89 9.08 6.37
N VAL A 6 1.24 9.53 5.15
CA VAL A 6 1.29 8.65 3.97
C VAL A 6 2.30 7.52 4.15
N LEU A 7 3.44 7.80 4.79
CA LEU A 7 4.45 6.79 5.12
C LEU A 7 3.88 5.73 6.08
N VAL A 8 3.21 6.17 7.16
CA VAL A 8 2.58 5.25 8.13
C VAL A 8 1.52 4.39 7.46
N VAL A 9 0.62 4.99 6.68
CA VAL A 9 -0.41 4.26 5.92
C VAL A 9 0.24 3.24 4.98
N ARG A 10 1.33 3.60 4.31
CA ARG A 10 2.05 2.69 3.41
C ARG A 10 2.64 1.50 4.16
N VAL A 11 3.25 1.73 5.32
CA VAL A 11 3.82 0.65 6.15
C VAL A 11 2.72 -0.30 6.62
N VAL A 12 1.62 0.25 7.17
CA VAL A 12 0.48 -0.56 7.63
C VAL A 12 -0.15 -1.34 6.47
N ALA A 13 -0.36 -0.68 5.31
CA ALA A 13 -0.91 -1.33 4.13
C ALA A 13 0.01 -2.44 3.59
N THR A 14 1.33 -2.26 3.67
CA THR A 14 2.30 -3.30 3.27
C THR A 14 2.20 -4.51 4.20
N ILE A 15 2.22 -4.28 5.51
CA ILE A 15 2.12 -5.35 6.51
C ILE A 15 0.80 -6.10 6.35
N ALA A 16 -0.32 -5.37 6.25
CA ALA A 16 -1.64 -5.95 6.05
C ALA A 16 -1.71 -6.76 4.75
N LEU A 17 -1.18 -6.23 3.63
CA LEU A 17 -1.15 -6.95 2.36
C LEU A 17 -0.38 -8.26 2.48
N VAL A 18 0.80 -8.25 3.12
CA VAL A 18 1.60 -9.47 3.30
C VAL A 18 0.82 -10.52 4.09
N LEU A 19 0.22 -10.15 5.22
CA LEU A 19 -0.56 -11.08 6.05
C LEU A 19 -1.78 -11.61 5.30
N LEU A 20 -2.49 -10.75 4.56
CA LEU A 20 -3.65 -11.15 3.77
C LEU A 20 -3.27 -12.07 2.61
N VAL A 21 -2.15 -11.81 1.93
CA VAL A 21 -1.64 -12.67 0.85
C VAL A 21 -1.24 -14.04 1.39
N LEU A 22 -0.59 -14.10 2.56
CA LEU A 22 -0.26 -15.37 3.19
C LEU A 22 -1.50 -16.17 3.58
N GLY A 23 -2.51 -15.52 4.17
CA GLY A 23 -3.80 -16.16 4.49
C GLY A 23 -4.52 -16.64 3.24
N TRP A 24 -4.54 -15.82 2.19
CA TRP A 24 -5.10 -16.18 0.88
C TRP A 24 -4.40 -17.37 0.25
N ALA A 25 -3.07 -17.39 0.23
CA ALA A 25 -2.29 -18.49 -0.34
C ALA A 25 -2.55 -19.81 0.42
N ALA A 26 -2.58 -19.75 1.76
CA ALA A 26 -2.89 -20.91 2.59
C ALA A 26 -4.31 -21.45 2.35
N ALA A 27 -5.30 -20.57 2.18
CA ALA A 27 -6.68 -20.95 1.88
C ALA A 27 -6.85 -21.45 0.42
N ALA A 28 -6.15 -20.84 -0.53
CA ALA A 28 -6.20 -21.20 -1.95
C ALA A 28 -5.64 -22.60 -2.23
N VAL A 29 -4.67 -23.05 -1.45
CA VAL A 29 -4.14 -24.42 -1.54
C VAL A 29 -5.17 -25.46 -1.07
N ARG A 30 -6.07 -25.10 -0.15
CA ARG A 30 -7.01 -26.05 0.46
C ARG A 30 -8.35 -26.16 -0.24
N ASP A 31 -8.88 -25.06 -0.76
CA ASP A 31 -10.27 -25.00 -1.20
C ASP A 31 -10.43 -24.32 -2.56
N SER A 32 -10.19 -23.01 -2.64
CA SER A 32 -10.38 -22.24 -3.86
C SER A 32 -9.52 -20.98 -3.91
N ILE A 33 -9.08 -20.63 -5.11
CA ILE A 33 -8.39 -19.38 -5.43
C ILE A 33 -9.26 -18.15 -5.10
N VAL A 34 -10.58 -18.26 -5.24
CA VAL A 34 -11.52 -17.19 -4.89
C VAL A 34 -12.11 -17.50 -3.52
N ASN A 35 -11.36 -17.17 -2.47
CA ASN A 35 -11.75 -17.37 -1.08
C ASN A 35 -11.94 -16.02 -0.36
N ASP A 36 -12.37 -16.06 0.90
CA ASP A 36 -12.67 -14.87 1.71
C ASP A 36 -11.49 -13.89 1.87
N TYR A 37 -10.25 -14.34 1.70
CA TYR A 37 -9.06 -13.49 1.75
C TYR A 37 -8.77 -12.79 0.41
N PHE A 38 -9.40 -13.19 -0.70
CA PHE A 38 -9.15 -12.63 -2.02
C PHE A 38 -9.49 -11.13 -2.09
N TRP A 39 -10.68 -10.74 -1.62
CA TRP A 39 -11.12 -9.35 -1.61
C TRP A 39 -10.29 -8.44 -0.68
N PRO A 40 -9.98 -8.86 0.55
CA PRO A 40 -9.01 -8.17 1.40
C PRO A 40 -7.65 -7.95 0.74
N VAL A 41 -7.08 -8.96 0.05
CA VAL A 41 -5.81 -8.84 -0.67
C VAL A 41 -5.88 -7.75 -1.74
N ILE A 42 -6.94 -7.76 -2.56
CA ILE A 42 -7.16 -6.73 -3.58
C ILE A 42 -7.28 -5.35 -2.93
N GLY A 43 -8.04 -5.24 -1.83
CA GLY A 43 -8.22 -3.99 -1.09
C GLY A 43 -6.90 -3.42 -0.54
N ALA A 44 -6.05 -4.27 0.04
CA ALA A 44 -4.74 -3.84 0.54
C ALA A 44 -3.79 -3.43 -0.61
N GLY A 45 -3.84 -4.13 -1.74
CA GLY A 45 -3.09 -3.76 -2.95
C GLY A 45 -3.53 -2.41 -3.52
N ALA A 46 -4.85 -2.19 -3.61
CA ALA A 46 -5.42 -0.91 -4.01
C ALA A 46 -5.03 0.22 -3.04
N GLY A 47 -5.04 -0.04 -1.73
CA GLY A 47 -4.61 0.91 -0.70
C GLY A 47 -3.15 1.35 -0.87
N LEU A 48 -2.25 0.43 -1.23
CA LEU A 48 -0.86 0.76 -1.55
C LEU A 48 -0.75 1.63 -2.81
N LEU A 49 -1.51 1.33 -3.86
CA LEU A 49 -1.54 2.14 -5.08
C LEU A 49 -2.02 3.57 -4.79
N VAL A 50 -3.10 3.71 -4.02
CA VAL A 50 -3.61 5.02 -3.59
C VAL A 50 -2.55 5.77 -2.76
N SER A 51 -1.92 5.11 -1.79
CA SER A 51 -0.84 5.72 -0.98
C SER A 51 0.33 6.20 -1.85
N THR A 52 0.70 5.42 -2.86
CA THR A 52 1.74 5.77 -3.84
C THR A 52 1.36 7.00 -4.64
N TYR A 53 0.12 7.03 -5.14
CA TYR A 53 -0.40 8.13 -5.93
C TYR A 53 -0.48 9.42 -5.12
N VAL A 54 -1.01 9.34 -3.90
CA VAL A 54 -1.07 10.46 -2.95
C VAL A 54 0.33 10.97 -2.61
N TYR A 55 1.29 10.08 -2.31
CA TYR A 55 2.68 10.49 -2.07
C TYR A 55 3.27 11.25 -3.27
N SER A 56 3.06 10.75 -4.49
CA SER A 56 3.53 11.38 -5.72
C SER A 56 2.93 12.78 -5.90
N LEU A 57 1.62 12.93 -5.69
CA LEU A 57 0.94 14.22 -5.74
C LEU A 57 1.50 15.21 -4.70
N LEU A 58 1.72 14.76 -3.46
CA LEU A 58 2.33 15.60 -2.43
C LEU A 58 3.75 16.02 -2.82
N ARG A 59 4.54 15.12 -3.42
CA ARG A 59 5.90 15.42 -3.91
C ARG A 59 5.90 16.45 -5.03
N VAL A 60 4.93 16.38 -5.96
CA VAL A 60 4.82 17.32 -7.08
C VAL A 60 4.34 18.69 -6.62
N ARG A 61 3.40 18.75 -5.65
CA ARG A 61 2.87 20.03 -5.13
C ARG A 61 3.76 20.68 -4.08
N TYR A 62 4.49 19.90 -3.32
CA TYR A 62 5.48 20.37 -2.33
C TYR A 62 6.85 19.78 -2.67
N PRO A 63 7.46 20.19 -3.81
CA PRO A 63 8.81 19.76 -4.12
C PRO A 63 9.70 20.19 -2.96
N ARG A 64 10.45 19.22 -2.43
CA ARG A 64 11.41 19.49 -1.36
C ARG A 64 12.34 20.58 -1.88
N ARG A 65 12.35 21.76 -1.26
CA ARG A 65 13.41 22.76 -1.44
C ARG A 65 14.67 22.23 -0.74
N ASN A 66 15.27 21.16 -1.26
CA ASN A 66 16.57 20.68 -0.85
C ASN A 66 17.61 21.11 -1.88
N GLY A 67 17.91 22.40 -1.88
CA GLY A 67 19.24 22.97 -2.17
C GLY A 67 20.01 22.47 -3.41
N TRP A 68 19.37 22.29 -4.56
CA TRP A 68 20.09 22.12 -5.81
C TRP A 68 20.05 23.42 -6.61
N ILE A 69 21.12 24.20 -6.50
CA ILE A 69 21.53 25.25 -7.43
C ILE A 69 22.80 24.73 -8.10
N PRO A 70 22.78 24.54 -9.43
CA PRO A 70 23.85 24.97 -10.30
C PRO A 70 23.38 26.12 -11.21
#